data_AF-A0AAU9JM47-F1
#
_entry.id   AF-A0AAU9JM47-F1
#
_cell.length_a   1.000
_cell.length_b   1.000
_cell.length_c   1.000
_cell.angle_alpha   90.00
_cell.angle_beta   90.00
_cell.angle_gamma   90.00
#
_symmetry.space_group_name_H-M   'P 1'
#
loop_
_entity.id
_entity.type
_entity.pdbx_description
1 polymer ?
#
loop_
_entity_poly.entity_id
_entity_poly.type
_entity_poly.pdbx_seq_one_letter_code
_entity_poly.pdbx_strand_id
1 'polypeptide(L)'
;MKILPRKILPPYPYHIHPKAIIQDLVDFPLQFYSKDIDLNNIDRILNYFHAKMLKDASRSCGLFLSLLANNRIQDLEDLCEWNLYKKIKDSMISFKGQGYAIKSIGDIERSKTIYLGRTKYIGNLLPYRNLNLPKSNYKILQNSLPDFRKNREYYSFRFFSKHLQGYKDRGYDDKMYSLDLKNLNKLDDISPFKEHLANLRMALKFRSIHMYVLDVGFTSSFKLLVVDKDGNIVEGDENPEKLEFHSFRLERVMHNKWFFKKSRRAEWMKSNFKGIFNEFTISDVDGFMDGNPFTK
;
A
#
# COMPACT_ATOMS: atom_id res chain seq x y z
N MET A 1 9.61 -23.97 27.37
CA MET A 1 8.72 -22.95 26.78
C MET A 1 9.59 -21.88 26.13
N LYS A 2 9.60 -21.72 24.79
CA LYS A 2 10.34 -20.61 24.16
C LYS A 2 9.46 -19.36 24.20
N ILE A 3 9.81 -18.40 25.04
CA ILE A 3 9.17 -17.08 25.06
C ILE A 3 9.53 -16.42 23.73
N LEU A 4 8.55 -16.27 22.84
CA LEU A 4 8.72 -15.48 21.62
C LEU A 4 8.91 -14.01 22.04
N PRO A 5 9.93 -13.30 21.50
CA PRO A 5 10.08 -11.89 21.79
C PRO A 5 8.83 -11.12 21.36
N ARG A 6 8.33 -10.24 22.24
CA ARG A 6 7.19 -9.35 21.94
C ARG A 6 7.56 -8.47 20.74
N LYS A 7 6.61 -8.29 19.81
CA LYS A 7 6.74 -7.28 18.73
C LYS A 7 7.00 -5.91 19.38
N ILE A 8 7.98 -5.18 18.85
CA ILE A 8 8.34 -3.85 19.36
C ILE A 8 7.25 -2.82 19.03
N LEU A 9 6.49 -3.05 17.95
CA LEU A 9 5.40 -2.19 17.48
C LEU A 9 4.08 -2.96 17.42
N PRO A 10 2.93 -2.28 17.60
CA PRO A 10 1.62 -2.86 17.29
C PRO A 10 1.51 -3.21 15.79
N PRO A 11 0.53 -4.04 15.39
CA PRO A 11 0.23 -4.23 13.98
C PRO A 11 -0.23 -2.91 13.33
N TYR A 12 -0.02 -2.78 12.02
CA TYR A 12 -0.60 -1.69 11.23
C TYR A 12 -2.15 -1.73 11.31
N PRO A 13 -2.84 -0.57 11.35
CA PRO A 13 -2.30 0.79 11.39
C PRO A 13 -1.70 1.13 12.75
N TYR A 14 -0.66 1.98 12.75
CA TYR A 14 0.13 2.28 13.94
C TYR A 14 -0.50 3.41 14.77
N HIS A 15 -1.78 3.30 15.07
CA HIS A 15 -2.53 4.26 15.89
C HIS A 15 -2.78 3.70 17.29
N ILE A 16 -2.74 4.57 18.30
CA ILE A 16 -3.05 4.19 19.69
C ILE A 16 -4.53 3.80 19.83
N HIS A 17 -5.40 4.54 19.16
CA HIS A 17 -6.85 4.34 19.20
C HIS A 17 -7.39 4.03 17.80
N PRO A 18 -8.38 3.14 17.67
CA PRO A 18 -9.14 2.97 16.43
C PRO A 18 -9.85 4.27 16.01
N LYS A 19 -9.98 4.48 14.70
CA LYS A 19 -10.65 5.63 14.08
C LYS A 19 -12.03 5.92 14.71
N ALA A 20 -12.88 4.90 14.81
CA ALA A 20 -14.25 5.03 15.35
C ALA A 20 -14.33 5.44 16.84
N ILE A 21 -13.21 5.48 17.57
CA ILE A 21 -13.19 5.97 18.96
C ILE A 21 -12.92 7.48 19.02
N ILE A 22 -12.23 8.03 18.03
CA ILE A 22 -11.66 9.38 18.11
C ILE A 22 -12.18 10.37 17.06
N GLN A 23 -12.91 9.90 16.05
CA GLN A 23 -13.53 10.76 15.04
C GLN A 23 -14.89 10.20 14.63
N ASP A 24 -15.78 11.10 14.20
CA ASP A 24 -17.13 10.80 13.73
C ASP A 24 -17.10 10.41 12.24
N LEU A 25 -16.23 11.04 11.44
CA LEU A 25 -16.10 10.75 10.01
C LEU A 25 -15.28 9.47 9.73
N VAL A 26 -15.81 8.31 10.09
CA VAL A 26 -15.11 7.01 9.98
C VAL A 26 -14.76 6.63 8.53
N ASP A 27 -15.59 7.05 7.56
CA ASP A 27 -15.38 6.79 6.13
C ASP A 27 -14.41 7.77 5.44
N PHE A 28 -13.85 8.73 6.18
CA PHE A 28 -12.79 9.59 5.65
C PHE A 28 -11.45 8.83 5.59
N PRO A 29 -10.61 9.01 4.55
CA PRO A 29 -9.37 8.24 4.40
C PRO A 29 -8.41 8.41 5.58
N LEU A 30 -8.24 9.64 6.06
CA LEU A 30 -7.32 9.94 7.17
C LEU A 30 -7.97 9.70 8.52
N GLN A 31 -7.13 9.40 9.50
CA GLN A 31 -7.49 9.41 10.90
C GLN A 31 -7.03 10.71 11.57
N PHE A 32 -7.99 11.52 12.03
CA PHE A 32 -7.73 12.75 12.75
C PHE A 32 -7.37 12.46 14.22
N TYR A 33 -6.74 13.44 14.88
CA TYR A 33 -6.40 13.40 16.32
C TYR A 33 -5.51 12.22 16.74
N SER A 34 -4.86 11.58 15.77
CA SER A 34 -3.91 10.50 16.00
C SER A 34 -2.76 11.02 16.87
N LYS A 35 -2.64 10.44 18.06
CA LYS A 35 -1.47 10.65 18.91
C LYS A 35 -0.33 9.76 18.40
N ASP A 36 0.87 10.33 18.32
CA ASP A 36 2.10 9.60 18.01
C ASP A 36 2.25 8.38 18.95
N ILE A 37 2.56 7.20 18.39
CA ILE A 37 3.27 6.16 19.16
C ILE A 37 4.63 6.74 19.50
N ASP A 38 5.14 6.67 20.75
CA ASP A 38 6.44 7.24 21.16
C ASP A 38 7.57 7.06 20.11
N LEU A 39 7.66 8.04 19.21
CA LEU A 39 8.47 7.98 18.00
C LEU A 39 9.94 8.17 18.33
N ASN A 40 10.26 8.83 19.45
CA ASN A 40 11.63 9.13 19.87
C ASN A 40 12.44 7.86 20.15
N ASN A 41 11.79 6.84 20.71
CA ASN A 41 12.41 5.54 20.91
C ASN A 41 12.52 4.72 19.61
N ILE A 42 11.57 4.87 18.68
CA ILE A 42 11.51 4.13 17.41
C ILE A 42 12.53 4.66 16.40
N ASP A 43 12.66 5.98 16.30
CA ASP A 43 13.53 6.70 15.35
C ASP A 43 15.01 6.31 15.53
N ARG A 44 15.43 6.12 16.80
CA ARG A 44 16.80 5.68 17.17
C ARG A 44 17.12 4.25 16.74
N ILE A 45 16.11 3.38 16.62
CA ILE A 45 16.31 1.93 16.41
C ILE A 45 16.32 1.56 14.92
N LEU A 46 15.57 2.28 14.07
CA LEU A 46 15.22 1.79 12.73
C LEU A 46 15.80 2.59 11.54
N ASN A 47 16.23 3.84 11.74
CA ASN A 47 16.52 4.76 10.62
C ASN A 47 17.86 4.59 9.88
N TYR A 48 18.77 3.74 10.36
CA TYR A 48 20.13 3.68 9.78
C TYR A 48 20.21 3.07 8.36
N PHE A 49 19.15 2.38 7.88
CA PHE A 49 19.29 1.51 6.70
C PHE A 49 18.57 1.93 5.41
N HIS A 50 17.80 3.04 5.38
CA HIS A 50 16.86 3.29 4.27
C HIS A 50 16.67 4.76 3.83
N ALA A 51 17.62 5.67 4.07
CA ALA A 51 17.45 7.12 3.82
C ALA A 51 16.85 7.48 2.45
N LYS A 52 17.31 6.86 1.35
CA LYS A 52 16.73 7.09 0.01
C LYS A 52 15.28 6.61 -0.10
N MET A 53 14.99 5.40 0.38
CA MET A 53 13.62 4.86 0.36
C MET A 53 12.66 5.68 1.20
N LEU A 54 13.12 6.20 2.36
CA LEU A 54 12.32 7.07 3.21
C LEU A 54 12.07 8.43 2.55
N LYS A 55 13.06 9.00 1.84
CA LYS A 55 12.86 10.24 1.07
C LYS A 55 11.79 10.05 -0.02
N ASP A 56 11.87 8.96 -0.77
CA ASP A 56 10.88 8.65 -1.82
C ASP A 56 9.48 8.44 -1.22
N ALA A 57 9.38 7.72 -0.09
CA ALA A 57 8.13 7.52 0.63
C ALA A 57 7.56 8.84 1.19
N SER A 58 8.40 9.69 1.80
CA SER A 58 8.02 11.01 2.32
C SER A 58 7.41 11.88 1.23
N ARG A 59 8.01 11.87 0.03
CA ARG A 59 7.49 12.61 -1.12
C ARG A 59 6.11 12.09 -1.55
N SER A 60 5.93 10.78 -1.60
CA SER A 60 4.63 10.18 -1.94
C SER A 60 3.55 10.52 -0.90
N CYS A 61 3.87 10.45 0.39
CA CYS A 61 2.93 10.77 1.48
C CYS A 61 2.55 12.26 1.45
N GLY A 62 3.52 13.16 1.29
CA GLY A 62 3.24 14.59 1.19
C GLY A 62 2.42 14.94 -0.05
N LEU A 63 2.74 14.36 -1.21
CA LEU A 63 1.95 14.55 -2.43
C LEU A 63 0.51 14.05 -2.24
N PHE A 64 0.30 12.92 -1.57
CA PHE A 64 -1.02 12.39 -1.26
C PHE A 64 -1.87 13.40 -0.46
N LEU A 65 -1.33 13.93 0.64
CA LEU A 65 -2.03 14.91 1.46
C LEU A 65 -2.32 16.20 0.68
N SER A 66 -1.36 16.71 -0.08
CA SER A 66 -1.55 17.90 -0.91
C SER A 66 -2.62 17.70 -1.98
N LEU A 67 -2.69 16.53 -2.61
CA LEU A 67 -3.73 16.24 -3.61
C LEU A 67 -5.13 16.16 -2.98
N LEU A 68 -5.25 15.56 -1.78
CA LEU A 68 -6.50 15.58 -1.02
C LEU A 68 -6.93 17.00 -0.65
N ALA A 69 -6.02 17.80 -0.09
CA ALA A 69 -6.27 19.18 0.31
C ALA A 69 -6.78 20.06 -0.84
N ASN A 70 -6.16 19.90 -2.02
CA ASN A 70 -6.48 20.70 -3.20
C ASN A 70 -7.62 20.09 -4.05
N ASN A 71 -8.32 19.09 -3.53
CA ASN A 71 -9.41 18.42 -4.23
C ASN A 71 -9.00 17.87 -5.62
N ARG A 72 -7.77 17.39 -5.75
CA ARG A 72 -7.19 16.79 -6.96
C ARG A 72 -7.25 15.27 -6.89
N ILE A 73 -8.42 14.74 -6.58
CA ILE A 73 -8.63 13.31 -6.30
C ILE A 73 -8.28 12.44 -7.52
N GLN A 74 -8.54 12.93 -8.73
CA GLN A 74 -8.24 12.22 -9.98
C GLN A 74 -6.74 11.89 -10.10
N ASP A 75 -5.87 12.78 -9.65
CA ASP A 75 -4.42 12.61 -9.74
C ASP A 75 -3.87 11.57 -8.76
N LEU A 76 -4.68 11.11 -7.80
CA LEU A 76 -4.32 10.00 -6.91
C LEU A 76 -4.28 8.65 -7.63
N GLU A 77 -4.86 8.52 -8.83
CA GLU A 77 -4.92 7.25 -9.58
C GLU A 77 -3.54 6.66 -9.88
N ASP A 78 -2.55 7.51 -10.16
CA ASP A 78 -1.18 7.06 -10.44
C ASP A 78 -0.29 6.99 -9.18
N LEU A 79 -0.76 7.54 -8.05
CA LEU A 79 -0.05 7.51 -6.76
C LEU A 79 -0.50 6.33 -5.88
N CYS A 80 -1.76 5.92 -6.00
CA CYS A 80 -2.40 4.94 -5.15
C CYS A 80 -2.68 3.62 -5.89
N GLU A 81 -2.80 2.55 -5.12
CA GLU A 81 -3.35 1.30 -5.62
C GLU A 81 -4.83 1.51 -5.98
N TRP A 82 -5.29 0.82 -7.02
CA TRP A 82 -6.61 1.05 -7.62
C TRP A 82 -7.77 0.93 -6.62
N ASN A 83 -7.76 -0.07 -5.75
CA ASN A 83 -8.86 -0.25 -4.80
C ASN A 83 -8.87 0.87 -3.74
N LEU A 84 -7.70 1.32 -3.29
CA LEU A 84 -7.59 2.50 -2.42
C LEU A 84 -8.09 3.75 -3.15
N TYR A 85 -7.64 3.99 -4.37
CA TYR A 85 -8.08 5.13 -5.18
C TYR A 85 -9.60 5.15 -5.37
N LYS A 86 -10.20 4.03 -5.78
CA LYS A 86 -11.66 3.90 -5.98
C LYS A 86 -12.40 4.22 -4.69
N LYS A 87 -11.98 3.64 -3.56
CA LYS A 87 -12.62 3.89 -2.25
C LYS A 87 -12.48 5.36 -1.82
N ILE A 88 -11.30 5.97 -1.96
CA ILE A 88 -11.10 7.39 -1.67
C ILE A 88 -12.03 8.24 -2.54
N LYS A 89 -12.06 7.99 -3.85
CA LYS A 89 -12.89 8.74 -4.79
C LYS A 89 -14.37 8.66 -4.41
N ASP A 90 -14.89 7.47 -4.14
CA ASP A 90 -16.29 7.26 -3.77
C ASP A 90 -16.61 7.96 -2.43
N SER A 91 -15.70 7.85 -1.46
CA SER A 91 -15.84 8.50 -0.14
C SER A 91 -15.82 10.02 -0.26
N MET A 92 -14.94 10.58 -1.11
CA MET A 92 -14.83 12.01 -1.35
C MET A 92 -16.04 12.58 -2.12
N ILE A 93 -16.67 11.79 -3.00
CA ILE A 93 -17.92 12.17 -3.66
C ILE A 93 -19.05 12.25 -2.62
N SER A 94 -19.20 11.22 -1.79
CA SER A 94 -20.20 11.18 -0.72
C SER A 94 -20.01 12.34 0.27
N PHE A 95 -18.77 12.54 0.73
CA PHE A 95 -18.38 13.62 1.65
C PHE A 95 -18.79 15.01 1.16
N LYS A 96 -18.51 15.33 -0.10
CA LYS A 96 -18.93 16.61 -0.69
C LYS A 96 -20.44 16.70 -0.88
N GLY A 97 -21.09 15.58 -1.23
CA GLY A 97 -22.54 15.52 -1.35
C GLY A 97 -23.26 15.85 -0.04
N GLN A 98 -22.61 15.62 1.11
CA GLN A 98 -23.10 15.98 2.44
C GLN A 98 -22.78 17.45 2.82
N GLY A 99 -22.13 18.21 1.95
CA GLY A 99 -21.81 19.62 2.16
C GLY A 99 -20.48 19.88 2.87
N TYR A 100 -19.64 18.85 3.05
CA TYR A 100 -18.33 19.03 3.65
C TYR A 100 -17.27 19.47 2.63
N ALA A 101 -16.28 20.23 3.13
CA ALA A 101 -15.09 20.61 2.38
C ALA A 101 -13.81 20.38 3.20
N ILE A 102 -12.67 20.29 2.51
CA ILE A 102 -11.36 20.18 3.14
C ILE A 102 -10.70 21.55 3.11
N LYS A 103 -10.19 22.00 4.25
CA LYS A 103 -9.19 23.06 4.36
C LYS A 103 -7.86 22.43 4.76
N SER A 104 -6.75 23.07 4.41
CA SER A 104 -5.44 22.67 4.90
C SER A 104 -4.77 23.82 5.63
N ILE A 105 -4.01 23.50 6.67
CA ILE A 105 -3.20 24.46 7.42
C ILE A 105 -1.77 23.92 7.58
N GLY A 106 -0.84 24.80 7.94
CA GLY A 106 0.56 24.44 8.19
C GLY A 106 1.39 24.25 6.92
N ASP A 107 2.49 23.51 7.05
CA ASP A 107 3.54 23.41 6.04
C ASP A 107 4.05 21.98 5.87
N ILE A 108 3.96 21.46 4.65
CA ILE A 108 4.34 20.08 4.32
C ILE A 108 5.86 19.87 4.37
N GLU A 109 6.65 20.94 4.21
CA GLU A 109 8.11 20.88 4.23
C GLU A 109 8.66 20.50 5.60
N ARG A 110 7.90 20.74 6.68
CA ARG A 110 8.24 20.37 8.06
C ARG A 110 7.84 18.93 8.41
N SER A 111 7.52 18.10 7.42
CA SER A 111 7.16 16.70 7.65
C SER A 111 8.37 15.82 7.97
N LYS A 112 8.13 14.81 8.82
CA LYS A 112 9.07 13.74 9.15
C LYS A 112 8.46 12.40 8.79
N THR A 113 9.21 11.58 8.05
CA THR A 113 8.83 10.20 7.76
C THR A 113 9.72 9.23 8.51
N ILE A 114 9.10 8.27 9.19
CA ILE A 114 9.77 7.28 10.04
C ILE A 114 9.48 5.89 9.51
N TYR A 115 10.51 5.05 9.44
CA TYR A 115 10.34 3.65 9.11
C TYR A 115 9.64 2.92 10.26
N LEU A 116 8.54 2.22 9.98
CA LEU A 116 7.83 1.42 10.99
C LEU A 116 7.95 -0.08 10.71
N GLY A 117 7.96 -0.51 9.45
CA GLY A 117 8.03 -1.92 9.14
C GLY A 117 8.30 -2.23 7.68
N ARG A 118 8.69 -3.48 7.42
CA ARG A 118 8.85 -3.96 6.04
C ARG A 118 8.50 -5.42 5.92
N THR A 119 7.62 -5.71 4.97
CA THR A 119 7.27 -7.08 4.61
C THR A 119 7.69 -7.36 3.18
N LYS A 120 8.36 -8.50 2.97
CA LYS A 120 8.71 -8.98 1.64
C LYS A 120 7.82 -10.13 1.24
N TYR A 121 7.16 -10.01 0.10
CA TYR A 121 6.37 -11.07 -0.52
C TYR A 121 7.11 -11.60 -1.74
N ILE A 122 7.18 -12.92 -1.86
CA ILE A 122 7.82 -13.60 -3.00
C ILE A 122 6.91 -14.70 -3.51
N GLY A 123 6.64 -14.74 -4.81
CA GLY A 123 6.00 -15.90 -5.42
C GLY A 123 4.97 -15.53 -6.47
N ASN A 124 3.89 -16.30 -6.51
CA ASN A 124 2.90 -16.26 -7.59
C ASN A 124 1.78 -15.27 -7.28
N LEU A 125 2.16 -14.10 -6.76
CA LEU A 125 1.25 -13.08 -6.28
C LEU A 125 1.47 -11.81 -7.09
N LEU A 126 0.38 -11.25 -7.63
CA LEU A 126 0.41 -10.01 -8.38
C LEU A 126 0.24 -8.82 -7.42
N PRO A 127 0.82 -7.64 -7.73
CA PRO A 127 0.52 -6.41 -7.00
C PRO A 127 -0.93 -5.94 -7.18
N TYR A 128 -1.57 -6.39 -8.25
CA TYR A 128 -2.94 -6.09 -8.64
C TYR A 128 -3.91 -7.06 -7.97
N ARG A 129 -4.54 -6.60 -6.89
CA ARG A 129 -5.35 -7.42 -5.97
C ARG A 129 -6.53 -8.10 -6.68
N ASN A 130 -7.14 -7.41 -7.63
CA ASN A 130 -8.31 -7.92 -8.38
C ASN A 130 -7.93 -9.06 -9.33
N LEU A 131 -6.64 -9.26 -9.61
CA LEU A 131 -6.14 -10.34 -10.47
C LEU A 131 -5.69 -11.59 -9.68
N ASN A 132 -5.57 -11.47 -8.36
CA ASN A 132 -5.20 -12.57 -7.49
C ASN A 132 -6.38 -13.53 -7.25
N LEU A 133 -6.06 -14.79 -6.94
CA LEU A 133 -7.07 -15.76 -6.53
C LEU A 133 -7.43 -15.55 -5.05
N PRO A 134 -8.49 -16.20 -4.55
CA PRO A 134 -8.76 -16.25 -3.10
C PRO A 134 -7.63 -16.91 -2.32
N LYS A 135 -7.51 -16.58 -1.03
CA LYS A 135 -6.41 -17.01 -0.15
C LYS A 135 -6.30 -18.53 -0.07
N SER A 136 -7.43 -19.22 -0.13
CA SER A 136 -7.55 -20.69 -0.16
C SER A 136 -6.77 -21.36 -1.30
N ASN A 137 -6.41 -20.62 -2.35
CA ASN A 137 -5.71 -21.15 -3.51
C ASN A 137 -4.18 -21.07 -3.36
N TYR A 138 -3.70 -20.49 -2.26
CA TYR A 138 -2.28 -20.31 -1.98
C TYR A 138 -1.84 -21.11 -0.75
N LYS A 139 -0.69 -21.79 -0.90
CA LYS A 139 0.16 -22.17 0.22
C LYS A 139 1.03 -20.96 0.58
N ILE A 140 0.76 -20.36 1.73
CA ILE A 140 1.50 -19.22 2.27
C ILE A 140 2.51 -19.73 3.30
N LEU A 141 3.79 -19.46 3.06
CA LEU A 141 4.88 -19.85 3.95
C LEU A 141 5.56 -18.61 4.52
N GLN A 142 5.70 -18.55 5.84
CA GLN A 142 6.56 -17.55 6.48
C GLN A 142 8.00 -18.09 6.47
N ASN A 143 8.87 -17.49 5.67
CA ASN A 143 10.17 -18.07 5.30
C ASN A 143 11.30 -17.75 6.31
N SER A 144 11.04 -16.93 7.32
CA SER A 144 11.99 -16.68 8.41
C SER A 144 11.24 -16.36 9.69
N LEU A 145 11.88 -16.60 10.84
CA LEU A 145 11.46 -15.98 12.09
C LEU A 145 11.43 -14.45 11.87
N PRO A 146 10.38 -13.75 12.29
CA PRO A 146 10.34 -12.30 12.18
C PRO A 146 11.60 -11.71 12.83
N ASP A 147 12.33 -10.86 12.12
CA ASP A 147 13.37 -10.07 12.77
C ASP A 147 12.67 -8.93 13.50
N PHE A 148 12.16 -9.26 14.69
CA PHE A 148 11.37 -8.35 15.53
C PHE A 148 12.14 -7.07 15.87
N ARG A 149 13.48 -7.12 15.88
CA ARG A 149 14.35 -5.94 16.07
C ARG A 149 14.30 -4.96 14.90
N LYS A 150 13.91 -5.43 13.72
CA LYS A 150 13.85 -4.61 12.49
C LYS A 150 12.42 -4.50 11.93
N ASN A 151 11.45 -5.07 12.63
CA ASN A 151 10.06 -5.27 12.19
C ASN A 151 9.99 -5.76 10.73
N ARG A 152 10.69 -6.87 10.44
CA ARG A 152 10.79 -7.46 9.10
C ARG A 152 10.14 -8.83 9.02
N GLU A 153 9.28 -8.99 8.02
CA GLU A 153 8.60 -10.25 7.74
C GLU A 153 8.83 -10.68 6.29
N TYR A 154 8.81 -12.00 6.04
CA TYR A 154 9.07 -12.59 4.74
C TYR A 154 8.07 -13.71 4.48
N TYR A 155 7.26 -13.54 3.43
CA TYR A 155 6.25 -14.51 3.03
C TYR A 155 6.50 -15.01 1.60
N SER A 156 6.24 -16.30 1.40
CA SER A 156 6.16 -16.91 0.07
C SER A 156 4.75 -17.35 -0.25
N PHE A 157 4.29 -17.01 -1.45
CA PHE A 157 3.00 -17.39 -2.00
C PHE A 157 3.21 -18.40 -3.13
N ARG A 158 2.65 -19.60 -2.98
CA ARG A 158 2.69 -20.65 -4.00
C ARG A 158 1.28 -21.17 -4.26
N PHE A 159 0.90 -21.38 -5.51
CA PHE A 159 -0.38 -22.01 -5.82
C PHE A 159 -0.44 -23.46 -5.32
N PHE A 160 -1.61 -23.90 -4.85
CA PHE A 160 -1.86 -25.33 -4.72
C PHE A 160 -1.92 -25.97 -6.12
N SER A 161 -1.15 -27.04 -6.33
CA SER A 161 -1.01 -27.72 -7.63
C SER A 161 -2.33 -28.20 -8.23
N LYS A 162 -3.32 -28.55 -7.39
CA LYS A 162 -4.65 -29.01 -7.81
C LYS A 162 -5.43 -28.00 -8.67
N HIS A 163 -5.22 -26.69 -8.47
CA HIS A 163 -5.93 -25.64 -9.23
C HIS A 163 -5.28 -25.32 -10.59
N LEU A 164 -4.15 -25.95 -10.89
CA LEU A 164 -3.39 -25.76 -12.12
C LEU A 164 -3.41 -27.02 -13.01
N GLN A 165 -4.12 -28.08 -12.59
CA GLN A 165 -4.30 -29.28 -13.40
C GLN A 165 -5.08 -28.93 -14.68
N GLY A 166 -4.50 -29.25 -15.84
CA GLY A 166 -5.08 -28.98 -17.17
C GLY A 166 -4.41 -27.84 -17.94
N TYR A 167 -3.62 -26.97 -17.30
CA TYR A 167 -2.88 -25.91 -18.01
C TYR A 167 -1.48 -26.37 -18.40
N LYS A 168 -1.14 -26.24 -19.69
CA LYS A 168 0.19 -26.58 -20.21
C LYS A 168 1.22 -25.55 -19.74
N ASP A 169 2.41 -25.99 -19.37
CA ASP A 169 3.56 -25.10 -19.16
C ASP A 169 4.00 -24.53 -20.51
N ARG A 170 3.53 -23.32 -20.84
CA ARG A 170 3.83 -22.66 -22.12
C ARG A 170 4.96 -21.63 -22.00
N GLY A 171 5.63 -21.53 -20.86
CA GLY A 171 6.55 -20.43 -20.60
C GLY A 171 5.85 -19.06 -20.70
N TYR A 172 6.61 -18.00 -20.98
CA TYR A 172 6.03 -16.70 -21.34
C TYR A 172 5.83 -16.72 -22.86
N ASP A 173 4.64 -17.07 -23.33
CA ASP A 173 4.29 -16.94 -24.75
C ASP A 173 3.96 -15.46 -25.09
N ASP A 174 3.90 -15.14 -26.38
CA ASP A 174 3.62 -13.78 -26.86
C ASP A 174 2.24 -13.25 -26.39
N LYS A 175 1.28 -14.15 -26.13
CA LYS A 175 -0.06 -13.80 -25.62
C LYS A 175 -0.04 -13.39 -24.15
N MET A 176 0.98 -13.80 -23.38
CA MET A 176 1.18 -13.32 -22.01
C MET A 176 1.76 -11.90 -21.97
N TYR A 177 2.53 -11.51 -23.00
CA TYR A 177 3.09 -10.17 -23.12
C TYR A 177 2.07 -9.13 -23.60
N SER A 178 0.97 -9.56 -24.22
CA SER A 178 -0.11 -8.66 -24.68
C SER A 178 -1.13 -8.30 -23.59
N LEU A 179 -1.09 -8.95 -22.42
CA LEU A 179 -1.95 -8.58 -21.31
C LEU A 179 -1.51 -7.22 -20.75
N ASP A 180 -2.46 -6.30 -20.63
CA ASP A 180 -2.30 -5.05 -19.89
C ASP A 180 -2.84 -5.25 -18.47
N LEU A 181 -1.99 -5.74 -17.58
CA LEU A 181 -2.41 -6.05 -16.21
C LEU A 181 -2.86 -4.82 -15.42
N LYS A 182 -2.36 -3.62 -15.73
CA LYS A 182 -2.79 -2.38 -15.07
C LYS A 182 -4.26 -2.09 -15.41
N ASN A 183 -4.63 -2.18 -16.69
CA ASN A 183 -6.01 -1.95 -17.10
C ASN A 183 -6.95 -3.09 -16.68
N LEU A 184 -6.50 -4.35 -16.76
CA LEU A 184 -7.29 -5.49 -16.27
C LEU A 184 -7.62 -5.38 -14.78
N ASN A 185 -6.72 -4.84 -13.96
CA ASN A 185 -6.98 -4.61 -12.53
C ASN A 185 -8.15 -3.65 -12.26
N LYS A 186 -8.51 -2.82 -13.24
CA LYS A 186 -9.57 -1.81 -13.13
C LYS A 186 -10.94 -2.32 -13.55
N LEU A 187 -11.00 -3.47 -14.21
CA LEU A 187 -12.25 -4.04 -14.72
C LEU A 187 -13.06 -4.67 -13.58
N ASP A 188 -14.37 -4.47 -13.62
CA ASP A 188 -15.30 -5.14 -12.70
C ASP A 188 -15.50 -6.63 -13.07
N ASP A 189 -15.41 -6.98 -14.36
CA ASP A 189 -15.43 -8.37 -14.84
C ASP A 189 -14.16 -8.74 -15.63
N ILE A 190 -13.41 -9.71 -15.10
CA ILE A 190 -12.19 -10.26 -15.70
C ILE A 190 -12.41 -11.62 -16.37
N SER A 191 -13.65 -12.12 -16.41
CA SER A 191 -14.01 -13.43 -16.99
C SER A 191 -13.56 -13.62 -18.44
N PRO A 192 -13.62 -12.60 -19.33
CA PRO A 192 -13.13 -12.72 -20.69
C PRO A 192 -11.63 -13.07 -20.79
N PHE A 193 -10.86 -12.80 -19.73
CA PHE A 193 -9.41 -13.02 -19.69
C PHE A 193 -9.01 -14.27 -18.89
N LYS A 194 -9.97 -15.11 -18.48
CA LYS A 194 -9.73 -16.25 -17.58
C LYS A 194 -8.62 -17.20 -18.05
N GLU A 195 -8.61 -17.56 -19.33
CA GLU A 195 -7.58 -18.45 -19.90
C GLU A 195 -6.19 -17.79 -19.87
N HIS A 196 -6.10 -16.53 -20.28
CA HIS A 196 -4.86 -15.76 -20.27
C HIS A 196 -4.31 -15.58 -18.85
N LEU A 197 -5.16 -15.28 -17.88
CA LEU A 197 -4.80 -15.18 -16.47
C LEU A 197 -4.37 -16.53 -15.88
N ALA A 198 -4.96 -17.64 -16.31
CA ALA A 198 -4.51 -18.97 -15.89
C ALA A 198 -3.11 -19.29 -16.44
N ASN A 199 -2.83 -18.95 -17.70
CA ASN A 199 -1.50 -19.10 -18.30
C ASN A 199 -0.46 -18.22 -17.58
N LEU A 200 -0.81 -16.96 -17.26
CA LEU A 200 0.04 -16.09 -16.46
C LEU A 200 0.36 -16.72 -15.09
N ARG A 201 -0.63 -17.27 -14.39
CA ARG A 201 -0.44 -17.91 -13.08
C ARG A 201 0.50 -19.12 -13.17
N MET A 202 0.41 -19.91 -14.25
CA MET A 202 1.37 -20.98 -14.54
C MET A 202 2.79 -20.44 -14.73
N ALA A 203 2.96 -19.39 -15.53
CA ALA A 203 4.25 -18.77 -15.76
C ALA A 203 4.88 -18.21 -14.47
N LEU A 204 4.06 -17.59 -13.60
CA LEU A 204 4.50 -17.05 -12.31
C LEU A 204 5.01 -18.13 -11.35
N LYS A 205 4.55 -19.40 -11.46
CA LYS A 205 5.07 -20.54 -10.69
C LYS A 205 6.58 -20.72 -10.87
N PHE A 206 7.09 -20.44 -12.07
CA PHE A 206 8.51 -20.54 -12.39
C PHE A 206 9.22 -19.19 -12.32
N ARG A 207 8.47 -18.09 -12.34
CA ARG A 207 8.99 -16.72 -12.39
C ARG A 207 8.35 -15.83 -11.34
N SER A 208 8.68 -16.10 -10.07
CA SER A 208 8.15 -15.37 -8.91
C SER A 208 8.30 -13.85 -9.02
N ILE A 209 7.25 -13.13 -8.62
CA ILE A 209 7.30 -11.68 -8.42
C ILE A 209 7.81 -11.40 -7.01
N HIS A 210 8.59 -10.33 -6.86
CA HIS A 210 9.12 -9.88 -5.59
C HIS A 210 8.49 -8.53 -5.27
N MET A 211 7.71 -8.48 -4.19
CA MET A 211 7.06 -7.26 -3.73
C MET A 211 7.59 -6.89 -2.35
N TYR A 212 7.73 -5.59 -2.14
CA TYR A 212 8.10 -5.01 -0.86
C TYR A 212 6.96 -4.12 -0.42
N VAL A 213 6.47 -4.38 0.78
CA VAL A 213 5.57 -3.51 1.52
C VAL A 213 6.41 -2.78 2.55
N LEU A 214 6.30 -1.46 2.56
CA LEU A 214 6.95 -0.56 3.48
C LEU A 214 5.87 0.15 4.27
N ASP A 215 5.90 -0.02 5.59
CA ASP A 215 5.05 0.74 6.49
C ASP A 215 5.86 1.92 7.03
N VAL A 216 5.29 3.13 6.96
CA VAL A 216 5.91 4.36 7.46
C VAL A 216 4.92 5.15 8.31
N GLY A 217 5.46 5.86 9.28
CA GLY A 217 4.78 6.94 9.98
C GLY A 217 5.13 8.26 9.32
N PHE A 218 4.14 9.09 9.06
CA PHE A 218 4.28 10.41 8.48
C PHE A 218 3.74 11.42 9.48
N THR A 219 4.64 12.18 10.10
CA THR A 219 4.30 13.21 11.08
C THR A 219 4.48 14.57 10.42
N SER A 220 3.47 15.44 10.45
CA SER A 220 3.55 16.75 9.79
C SER A 220 2.77 17.83 10.53
N SER A 221 3.19 19.09 10.37
CA SER A 221 2.37 20.24 10.72
C SER A 221 1.37 20.60 9.62
N PHE A 222 1.51 20.03 8.41
CA PHE A 222 0.49 20.12 7.36
C PHE A 222 -0.68 19.20 7.72
N LYS A 223 -1.81 19.81 8.03
CA LYS A 223 -3.02 19.11 8.46
C LYS A 223 -4.17 19.38 7.52
N LEU A 224 -5.08 18.42 7.48
CA LEU A 224 -6.38 18.61 6.87
C LEU A 224 -7.40 18.91 7.97
N LEU A 225 -8.25 19.89 7.71
CA LEU A 225 -9.42 20.22 8.52
C LEU A 225 -10.64 19.95 7.66
N VAL A 226 -11.66 19.34 8.25
CA VAL A 226 -12.97 19.22 7.61
C VAL A 226 -13.84 20.35 8.09
N VAL A 227 -14.47 21.04 7.14
CA VAL A 227 -15.46 22.07 7.42
C VAL A 227 -16.82 21.70 6.86
N ASP A 228 -17.87 22.15 7.54
CA ASP A 228 -19.24 22.09 7.03
C ASP A 228 -19.50 23.19 5.97
N LYS A 229 -20.74 23.20 5.46
CA LYS A 229 -21.24 24.18 4.47
C LYS A 229 -21.18 25.63 4.96
N ASP A 230 -21.23 25.83 6.27
CA ASP A 230 -21.21 27.14 6.93
C ASP A 230 -19.76 27.56 7.27
N GLY A 231 -18.79 26.69 6.99
CA GLY A 231 -17.37 26.92 7.17
C GLY A 231 -16.85 26.57 8.57
N ASN A 232 -17.69 26.02 9.44
CA ASN A 232 -17.30 25.58 10.78
C ASN A 232 -16.51 24.28 10.69
N ILE A 233 -15.51 24.15 11.54
CA ILE A 233 -14.70 22.93 11.58
C ILE A 233 -15.46 21.86 12.35
N VAL A 234 -15.57 20.69 11.71
CA VAL A 234 -16.24 19.51 12.28
C VAL A 234 -15.24 18.42 12.65
N GLU A 235 -14.10 18.35 11.96
CA GLU A 235 -13.01 17.40 12.25
C GLU A 235 -11.65 18.03 11.97
N GLY A 236 -10.63 17.60 12.70
CA GLY A 236 -9.25 18.12 12.62
C GLY A 236 -8.88 19.07 13.76
N ASP A 237 -7.58 19.33 13.90
CA ASP A 237 -7.00 20.17 14.95
C ASP A 237 -6.42 21.45 14.36
N GLU A 238 -7.03 22.59 14.69
CA GLU A 238 -6.67 23.91 14.18
C GLU A 238 -5.30 24.42 14.63
N ASN A 239 -4.68 23.81 15.64
CA ASN A 239 -3.40 24.27 16.14
C ASN A 239 -2.28 23.93 15.13
N PRO A 240 -1.68 24.92 14.45
CA PRO A 240 -0.67 24.65 13.42
C PRO A 240 0.65 24.11 13.98
N GLU A 241 0.92 24.29 15.28
CA GLU A 241 2.17 23.87 15.92
C GLU A 241 2.15 22.41 16.36
N LYS A 242 0.96 21.86 16.63
CA LYS A 242 0.83 20.46 17.01
C LYS A 242 1.00 19.59 15.76
N LEU A 243 1.82 18.56 15.81
CA LEU A 243 1.96 17.64 14.67
C LEU A 243 0.80 16.64 14.61
N GLU A 244 0.46 16.21 13.40
CA GLU A 244 -0.47 15.12 13.14
C GLU A 244 0.26 13.93 12.55
N PHE A 245 -0.19 12.72 12.92
CA PHE A 245 0.46 11.47 12.55
C PHE A 245 -0.41 10.62 11.64
N HIS A 246 0.17 10.16 10.53
CA HIS A 246 -0.50 9.25 9.60
C HIS A 246 0.35 8.01 9.33
N SER A 247 -0.29 6.85 9.31
CA SER A 247 0.32 5.56 8.98
C SER A 247 0.10 5.23 7.51
N PHE A 248 1.16 5.24 6.71
CA PHE A 248 1.09 4.87 5.30
C PHE A 248 1.67 3.48 5.05
N ARG A 249 1.01 2.73 4.16
CA ARG A 249 1.54 1.48 3.61
C ARG A 249 1.83 1.65 2.13
N LEU A 250 3.11 1.56 1.78
CA LEU A 250 3.60 1.70 0.42
C LEU A 250 4.07 0.37 -0.16
N GLU A 251 3.83 0.15 -1.44
CA GLU A 251 4.17 -1.08 -2.14
C GLU A 251 5.10 -0.80 -3.31
N ARG A 252 5.99 -1.75 -3.57
CA ARG A 252 6.89 -1.69 -4.71
C ARG A 252 7.18 -3.08 -5.24
N VAL A 253 7.16 -3.23 -6.56
CA VAL A 253 7.66 -4.41 -7.25
C VAL A 253 9.16 -4.22 -7.50
N MET A 254 9.94 -5.25 -7.19
CA MET A 254 11.38 -5.25 -7.40
C MET A 254 11.82 -6.29 -8.42
N HIS A 255 12.88 -5.96 -9.14
CA HIS A 255 13.63 -6.95 -9.89
C HIS A 255 14.46 -7.85 -8.95
N ASN A 256 14.52 -9.14 -9.25
CA ASN A 256 15.47 -10.03 -8.58
C ASN A 256 16.87 -9.77 -9.17
N LYS A 257 17.86 -9.43 -8.32
CA LYS A 257 19.20 -8.98 -8.75
C LYS A 257 19.95 -9.97 -9.65
N TRP A 258 19.54 -11.23 -9.68
CA TRP A 258 20.19 -12.33 -10.40
C TRP A 258 19.82 -12.43 -11.89
N PHE A 259 18.85 -11.66 -12.40
CA PHE A 259 18.48 -11.68 -13.81
C PHE A 259 18.99 -10.42 -14.53
N PHE A 260 19.51 -10.57 -15.75
CA PHE A 260 20.06 -9.48 -16.55
C PHE A 260 19.00 -8.40 -16.86
N LYS A 261 19.39 -7.12 -16.73
CA LYS A 261 18.53 -5.93 -16.95
C LYS A 261 17.87 -5.85 -18.34
N LYS A 262 18.31 -6.66 -19.32
CA LYS A 262 17.81 -6.70 -20.71
C LYS A 262 17.04 -7.98 -21.05
N SER A 263 16.54 -8.72 -20.06
CA SER A 263 15.72 -9.90 -20.36
C SER A 263 14.29 -9.49 -20.79
N ARG A 264 13.66 -10.23 -21.70
CA ARG A 264 12.23 -10.09 -22.04
C ARG A 264 11.34 -10.03 -20.80
N ARG A 265 11.71 -10.77 -19.75
CA ARG A 265 11.05 -10.72 -18.44
C ARG A 265 11.15 -9.34 -17.78
N ALA A 266 12.32 -8.73 -17.76
CA ALA A 266 12.51 -7.41 -17.16
C ALA A 266 11.69 -6.34 -17.89
N GLU A 267 11.64 -6.40 -19.22
CA GLU A 267 10.79 -5.53 -20.06
C GLU A 267 9.31 -5.75 -19.76
N TRP A 268 8.87 -7.01 -19.68
CA TRP A 268 7.50 -7.35 -19.29
C TRP A 268 7.15 -6.82 -17.90
N MET A 269 8.01 -7.02 -16.90
CA MET A 269 7.81 -6.51 -15.54
C MET A 269 7.68 -4.97 -15.55
N LYS A 270 8.54 -4.27 -16.30
CA LYS A 270 8.51 -2.80 -16.38
C LYS A 270 7.24 -2.30 -17.07
N SER A 271 6.82 -2.97 -18.16
CA SER A 271 5.62 -2.61 -18.91
C SER A 271 4.35 -2.85 -18.09
N ASN A 272 4.19 -4.07 -17.56
CA ASN A 272 2.99 -4.49 -16.85
C ASN A 272 2.85 -3.93 -15.44
N PHE A 273 3.96 -3.52 -14.82
CA PHE A 273 3.96 -2.96 -13.46
C PHE A 273 4.45 -1.51 -13.46
N LYS A 274 4.20 -0.76 -14.52
CA LYS A 274 4.51 0.68 -14.59
C LYS A 274 3.83 1.41 -13.41
N GLY A 275 4.59 2.27 -12.73
CA GLY A 275 4.13 3.02 -11.54
C GLY A 275 4.35 2.30 -10.20
N ILE A 276 4.56 0.98 -10.20
CA ILE A 276 4.92 0.21 -8.99
C ILE A 276 6.27 -0.51 -9.13
N PHE A 277 6.80 -0.65 -10.35
CA PHE A 277 8.11 -1.23 -10.61
C PHE A 277 9.23 -0.25 -10.25
N ASN A 278 9.96 -0.55 -9.17
CA ASN A 278 10.97 0.32 -8.55
C ASN A 278 10.46 1.69 -8.06
N GLU A 279 9.15 1.91 -8.05
CA GLU A 279 8.47 3.11 -7.57
C GLU A 279 7.48 2.70 -6.48
N PHE A 280 7.23 3.59 -5.52
CA PHE A 280 6.28 3.32 -4.44
C PHE A 280 4.88 3.76 -4.84
N THR A 281 3.93 2.84 -4.66
CA THR A 281 2.50 3.09 -4.75
C THR A 281 1.89 3.02 -3.35
N ILE A 282 1.03 3.97 -2.98
CA ILE A 282 0.33 3.93 -1.68
C ILE A 282 -0.80 2.91 -1.77
N SER A 283 -0.80 1.92 -0.87
CA SER A 283 -1.82 0.86 -0.85
C SER A 283 -2.79 0.98 0.31
N ASP A 284 -2.40 1.69 1.38
CA ASP A 284 -3.28 2.03 2.49
C ASP A 284 -2.78 3.28 3.22
N VAL A 285 -3.71 3.99 3.84
CA VAL A 285 -3.49 5.14 4.71
C VAL A 285 -4.38 4.98 5.94
N ASP A 286 -3.80 5.08 7.14
CA ASP A 286 -4.50 5.00 8.42
C ASP A 286 -5.41 3.78 8.59
N GLY A 287 -5.12 2.66 7.90
CA GLY A 287 -5.94 1.46 7.95
C GLY A 287 -7.27 1.58 7.22
N PHE A 288 -7.44 2.57 6.35
CA PHE A 288 -8.66 2.82 5.59
C PHE A 288 -9.07 1.61 4.71
N MET A 289 -8.10 0.81 4.29
CA MET A 289 -8.29 -0.42 3.51
C MET A 289 -8.01 -1.70 4.34
N ASP A 290 -7.93 -1.61 5.67
CA ASP A 290 -7.57 -2.73 6.55
C ASP A 290 -6.24 -3.40 6.15
N GLY A 291 -5.23 -2.59 5.90
CA GLY A 291 -3.93 -3.01 5.39
C GLY A 291 -3.91 -3.42 3.92
N ASN A 292 -5.05 -3.37 3.23
CA ASN A 292 -5.29 -3.75 1.84
C ASN A 292 -4.65 -5.12 1.51
N PRO A 293 -5.17 -6.25 1.99
CA PRO A 293 -4.52 -7.54 1.77
C PRO A 293 -4.44 -7.91 0.28
N PHE A 294 -3.34 -8.54 -0.15
CA PHE A 294 -3.15 -8.92 -1.57
C PHE A 294 -4.17 -9.95 -2.09
N THR A 295 -4.79 -10.69 -1.17
CA THR A 295 -5.79 -11.72 -1.46
C THR A 295 -6.91 -11.59 -0.43
N LYS A 296 -8.15 -11.75 -0.90
CA LYS A 296 -9.33 -11.92 -0.06
C LYS A 296 -9.46 -13.37 0.40
#